data_AF-A0A0N8T4S6-F1
#
_entry.id   AF-A0A0N8T4S6-F1
#
_cell.length_a   1.000
_cell.length_b   1.000
_cell.length_c   1.000
_cell.angle_alpha   90.00
_cell.angle_beta   90.00
_cell.angle_gamma   90.00
#
_symmetry.space_group_name_H-M   'P 1'
#
loop_
_entity.id
_entity.type
_entity.pdbx_description
1 polymer ?
#
loop_
_entity_poly.entity_id
_entity_poly.type
_entity_poly.pdbx_seq_one_letter_code
_entity_poly.pdbx_strand_id
1 'polypeptide(L)'
;MSQLHQILVGDCIDMMRTLPDESVHTCVTSPPYYGLRDYGVEGQIGLEETPAEFIARLVDVFREVRRVLRADGTIWVNMGDTYASIAGGYAPGGSAGKHDMVSQATRGAVLRGKRRSPPMGLNRKT
;
A
#
# COMPACT_ATOMS: atom_id res chain seq x y z
N MET A 1 -8.82 -8.42 34.39
CA MET A 1 -7.88 -7.54 33.67
C MET A 1 -8.44 -7.34 32.27
N SER A 2 -8.71 -6.11 31.84
CA SER A 2 -9.07 -5.87 30.44
C SER A 2 -7.83 -6.00 29.56
N GLN A 3 -7.99 -6.61 28.39
CA GLN A 3 -6.93 -6.70 27.40
C GLN A 3 -6.68 -5.31 26.81
N LEU A 4 -5.45 -4.80 26.91
CA LEU A 4 -5.08 -3.47 26.41
C LEU A 4 -4.62 -3.48 24.95
N HIS A 5 -4.09 -4.61 24.46
CA HIS A 5 -3.57 -4.74 23.11
C HIS A 5 -3.77 -6.16 22.54
N GLN A 6 -3.90 -6.23 21.22
CA GLN A 6 -4.02 -7.46 20.46
C GLN A 6 -3.27 -7.28 19.13
N ILE A 7 -2.56 -8.32 18.70
CA ILE A 7 -1.92 -8.40 17.38
C ILE A 7 -2.60 -9.52 16.60
N LEU A 8 -3.15 -9.18 15.45
CA LEU A 8 -3.76 -10.14 14.52
C LEU A 8 -2.78 -10.33 13.35
N VAL A 9 -2.29 -11.56 13.17
CA VAL A 9 -1.31 -11.90 12.13
C VAL A 9 -2.01 -12.58 10.96
N GLY A 10 -2.05 -11.91 9.80
CA GLY A 10 -2.66 -12.44 8.59
C GLY A 10 -2.91 -11.35 7.55
N ASP A 11 -3.62 -11.70 6.48
CA ASP A 11 -4.15 -10.71 5.54
C ASP A 11 -5.10 -9.74 6.27
N CYS A 12 -4.94 -8.45 6.02
CA CYS A 12 -5.66 -7.43 6.78
C CYS A 12 -7.18 -7.48 6.59
N ILE A 13 -7.69 -7.89 5.42
CA ILE A 13 -9.12 -8.05 5.15
C ILE A 13 -9.64 -9.20 6.01
N ASP A 14 -8.96 -10.34 5.99
CA ASP A 14 -9.38 -11.51 6.77
C ASP A 14 -9.32 -11.24 8.27
N MET A 15 -8.30 -10.54 8.75
CA MET A 15 -8.21 -10.16 10.16
C MET A 15 -9.30 -9.17 10.57
N MET A 16 -9.59 -8.15 9.74
CA MET A 16 -10.69 -7.22 10.02
C MET A 16 -12.05 -7.90 10.05
N ARG A 17 -12.29 -8.93 9.23
CA ARG A 17 -13.54 -9.73 9.24
C ARG A 17 -13.79 -10.47 10.55
N THR A 18 -12.76 -10.67 11.37
CA THR A 18 -12.93 -11.23 12.72
C THR A 18 -13.38 -10.18 13.75
N LEU A 19 -13.29 -8.89 13.42
CA LEU A 19 -13.70 -7.78 14.28
C LEU A 19 -15.18 -7.44 14.09
N PRO A 20 -15.90 -7.07 15.17
CA PRO A 20 -17.27 -6.58 15.06
C PRO A 20 -17.36 -5.29 14.24
N ASP A 21 -18.52 -5.07 13.63
CA ASP A 21 -18.86 -3.80 13.00
C ASP A 21 -18.81 -2.66 14.03
N GLU A 22 -18.45 -1.46 13.59
CA GLU A 22 -18.42 -0.24 14.41
C GLU A 22 -17.66 -0.38 15.76
N SER A 23 -16.62 -1.22 15.80
CA SER A 23 -15.85 -1.54 17.00
C SER A 23 -14.60 -0.69 17.22
N VAL A 24 -14.13 0.07 16.21
CA VAL A 24 -12.93 0.89 16.31
C VAL A 24 -13.22 2.39 16.14
N HIS A 25 -12.52 3.22 16.92
CA HIS A 25 -12.65 4.69 16.88
C HIS A 25 -11.76 5.32 15.80
N THR A 26 -10.58 4.74 15.57
CA THR A 26 -9.58 5.33 14.68
C THR A 26 -8.82 4.24 13.94
N CYS A 27 -8.62 4.43 12.64
CA CYS A 27 -7.66 3.67 11.84
C CYS A 27 -6.49 4.58 11.47
N VAL A 28 -5.26 4.11 11.68
CA VAL A 28 -4.03 4.77 11.24
C VAL A 28 -3.25 3.78 10.39
N THR A 29 -2.97 4.12 9.14
CA THR A 29 -2.34 3.17 8.21
C THR A 29 -1.47 3.85 7.16
N SER A 30 -0.48 3.08 6.67
CA SER A 30 0.37 3.39 5.52
C SER A 30 0.41 2.15 4.61
N PRO A 31 -0.63 1.89 3.81
CA PRO A 31 -0.68 0.70 2.97
C PRO A 31 0.48 0.70 1.96
N PRO A 32 0.83 -0.46 1.36
CA PRO A 32 1.88 -0.52 0.34
C PRO A 32 1.67 0.50 -0.78
N TYR A 33 2.72 1.23 -1.18
CA TYR A 33 2.63 2.21 -2.27
C TYR A 33 2.85 1.53 -3.62
N TYR A 34 2.11 1.96 -4.63
CA TYR A 34 2.14 1.35 -5.96
C TYR A 34 3.54 1.35 -6.58
N GLY A 35 4.05 0.17 -6.93
CA GLY A 35 5.34 -0.02 -7.59
C GLY A 35 6.55 0.40 -6.77
N LEU A 36 6.43 0.53 -5.45
CA LEU A 36 7.53 1.00 -4.59
C LEU A 36 8.34 -0.15 -3.97
N ARG A 37 7.67 -1.19 -3.44
CA ARG A 37 8.34 -2.23 -2.67
C ARG A 37 7.76 -3.62 -2.96
N ASP A 38 8.67 -4.58 -3.11
CA ASP A 38 8.37 -6.01 -3.11
C ASP A 38 8.68 -6.56 -1.70
N TYR A 39 7.67 -7.15 -1.07
CA TYR A 39 7.72 -7.74 0.25
C TYR A 39 7.96 -9.26 0.19
N GLY A 40 8.02 -9.85 -1.01
CA GLY A 40 8.29 -11.27 -1.21
C GLY A 40 7.14 -12.19 -0.80
N VAL A 41 5.91 -11.66 -0.75
CA VAL A 41 4.71 -12.40 -0.34
C VAL A 41 3.71 -12.41 -1.48
N GLU A 42 3.19 -13.59 -1.82
CA GLU A 42 2.15 -13.75 -2.84
C GLU A 42 0.89 -12.96 -2.45
N GLY A 43 0.27 -12.30 -3.43
CA GLY A 43 -0.95 -11.51 -3.21
C GLY A 43 -0.73 -10.18 -2.49
N GLN A 44 0.52 -9.75 -2.27
CA GLN A 44 0.81 -8.44 -1.67
C GLN A 44 0.19 -7.30 -2.48
N ILE A 45 -0.26 -6.26 -1.77
CA ILE A 45 -0.75 -5.03 -2.39
C ILE A 45 0.45 -4.21 -2.89
N GLY A 46 0.28 -3.50 -3.99
CA GLY A 46 1.23 -2.52 -4.51
C GLY A 46 2.05 -2.99 -5.71
N LEU A 47 1.95 -4.24 -6.14
CA LEU A 47 2.64 -4.78 -7.33
C LEU A 47 1.69 -5.15 -8.49
N GLU A 48 0.43 -4.75 -8.41
CA GLU A 48 -0.58 -4.97 -9.44
C GLU A 48 -0.11 -4.46 -10.81
N GLU A 49 -0.66 -5.03 -11.89
CA GLU A 49 -0.22 -4.72 -13.25
C GLU A 49 -0.53 -3.27 -13.61
N THR A 50 -1.67 -2.78 -13.15
CA THR A 50 -2.15 -1.42 -13.41
C THR A 50 -2.47 -0.64 -12.12
N PRO A 51 -2.38 0.71 -12.13
CA PRO A 51 -2.85 1.50 -11.00
C PRO A 51 -4.34 1.30 -10.68
N ALA A 52 -5.17 1.03 -11.69
CA ALA A 52 -6.59 0.80 -11.48
C ALA A 52 -6.85 -0.45 -10.60
N GLU A 53 -6.13 -1.54 -10.87
CA GLU A 53 -6.20 -2.76 -10.05
C GLU A 53 -5.68 -2.53 -8.63
N PHE A 54 -4.59 -1.79 -8.47
CA PHE A 54 -4.08 -1.37 -7.15
C PHE A 54 -5.12 -0.58 -6.36
N ILE A 55 -5.77 0.41 -6.99
CA ILE A 55 -6.83 1.19 -6.36
C ILE A 55 -8.01 0.30 -6.01
N ALA A 56 -8.41 -0.64 -6.87
CA ALA A 56 -9.47 -1.59 -6.57
C ALA A 56 -9.15 -2.42 -5.32
N ARG A 57 -7.92 -2.95 -5.21
CA ARG A 57 -7.44 -3.68 -4.03
C ARG A 57 -7.46 -2.82 -2.76
N LEU A 58 -7.03 -1.56 -2.84
CA LEU A 58 -7.12 -0.63 -1.71
C LEU A 58 -8.58 -0.34 -1.31
N VAL A 59 -9.48 -0.17 -2.27
CA VAL A 59 -10.91 0.04 -1.99
C VAL A 59 -11.49 -1.15 -1.22
N ASP A 60 -11.12 -2.38 -1.56
CA ASP A 60 -11.57 -3.57 -0.81
C ASP A 60 -11.07 -3.55 0.64
N VAL A 61 -9.82 -3.15 0.89
CA VAL A 61 -9.30 -2.95 2.25
C VAL A 61 -10.09 -1.87 2.99
N PHE A 62 -10.29 -0.71 2.36
CA PHE A 62 -10.96 0.41 3.03
C PHE A 62 -12.46 0.19 3.23
N ARG A 63 -13.10 -0.71 2.48
CA ARG A 63 -14.46 -1.17 2.76
C ARG A 63 -14.54 -1.91 4.10
N GLU A 64 -13.58 -2.79 4.39
CA GLU A 64 -13.50 -3.45 5.68
C GLU A 64 -13.15 -2.47 6.80
N VAL A 65 -12.22 -1.54 6.56
CA VAL A 65 -11.92 -0.47 7.52
C VAL A 65 -13.18 0.34 7.84
N ARG A 66 -13.99 0.69 6.82
CA ARG A 66 -15.25 1.39 7.01
C ARG A 66 -16.27 0.57 7.82
N ARG A 67 -16.36 -0.74 7.61
CA ARG A 67 -17.28 -1.61 8.36
C ARG A 67 -16.93 -1.64 9.85
N VAL A 68 -15.64 -1.76 10.18
CA VAL A 68 -15.21 -1.84 11.59
C VAL A 68 -15.15 -0.47 12.27
N LEU A 69 -15.01 0.63 11.52
CA LEU A 69 -15.05 1.98 12.07
C LEU A 69 -16.45 2.32 12.56
N ARG A 70 -16.51 2.96 13.73
CA ARG A 70 -17.72 3.61 14.22
C ARG A 70 -18.19 4.69 13.24
N ALA A 71 -19.48 5.04 13.31
CA ALA A 71 -20.05 6.14 12.54
C ALA A 71 -19.35 7.50 12.78
N ASP A 72 -18.79 7.72 13.98
CA ASP A 72 -18.01 8.89 14.39
C ASP A 72 -16.48 8.69 14.26
N GLY A 73 -16.06 7.57 13.67
CA GLY A 73 -14.66 7.18 13.59
C GLY A 73 -13.84 8.01 12.61
N THR A 74 -12.52 8.01 12.81
CA THR A 74 -11.57 8.73 11.94
C THR A 74 -10.60 7.78 11.26
N ILE A 75 -10.14 8.18 10.07
CA ILE A 75 -9.10 7.46 9.34
C ILE A 75 -7.97 8.40 8.94
N TRP A 76 -6.74 7.94 9.20
CA TRP A 76 -5.51 8.61 8.82
C TRP A 76 -4.73 7.70 7.87
N VAL A 77 -4.65 8.10 6.61
CA VAL A 77 -3.94 7.34 5.57
C VAL A 77 -2.70 8.11 5.15
N ASN A 78 -1.53 7.52 5.39
CA ASN A 78 -0.28 8.00 4.83
C ASN A 78 -0.06 7.31 3.47
N MET A 79 0.02 8.11 2.40
CA MET A 79 0.21 7.61 1.04
C MET A 79 1.20 8.51 0.29
N GLY A 80 2.23 7.90 -0.28
CA GLY A 80 3.18 8.58 -1.14
C GLY A 80 2.81 8.45 -2.60
N ASP A 81 3.06 9.51 -3.37
CA ASP A 81 2.97 9.45 -4.83
C ASP A 81 4.23 8.79 -5.44
N THR A 82 4.07 7.52 -5.84
CA THR A 82 5.11 6.65 -6.38
C THR A 82 4.86 6.19 -7.82
N TYR A 83 3.73 6.56 -8.43
CA TYR A 83 3.37 6.05 -9.76
C TYR A 83 4.16 6.72 -10.89
N ALA A 84 4.88 7.83 -10.64
CA ALA A 84 5.66 8.55 -11.66
C ALA A 84 6.99 9.11 -11.15
N SER A 85 7.47 8.73 -9.97
CA SER A 85 8.77 9.19 -9.49
C SER A 85 9.91 8.34 -10.04
N ILE A 86 11.05 8.97 -10.39
CA ILE A 86 12.33 8.30 -10.69
C ILE A 86 12.82 7.47 -9.46
N ALA A 87 12.31 7.85 -8.28
CA ALA A 87 12.44 7.13 -7.03
C ALA A 87 11.52 5.89 -6.94
N GLY A 88 10.30 5.92 -7.47
CA GLY A 88 9.48 4.71 -7.68
C GLY A 88 10.11 3.84 -8.77
N GLY A 89 9.76 2.55 -8.86
CA GLY A 89 10.40 1.50 -9.67
C GLY A 89 10.51 1.67 -11.21
N TYR A 90 10.74 2.88 -11.71
CA TYR A 90 10.91 3.28 -13.11
C TYR A 90 12.37 3.26 -13.57
N ALA A 91 13.34 3.25 -12.64
CA ALA A 91 14.76 3.18 -12.97
C ALA A 91 15.25 1.71 -12.92
N PRO A 92 16.08 1.26 -13.88
CA PRO A 92 16.73 -0.07 -13.84
C PRO A 92 17.52 -0.36 -12.54
N GLY A 93 17.86 0.68 -11.77
CA GLY A 93 18.57 0.60 -10.48
C GLY A 93 17.72 0.87 -9.23
N GLY A 94 16.39 1.07 -9.38
CA GLY A 94 15.51 1.45 -8.27
C GLY A 94 15.69 2.89 -7.79
N SER A 95 15.08 3.20 -6.65
CA SER A 95 14.92 4.56 -6.12
C SER A 95 16.22 5.32 -5.83
N ALA A 96 16.75 6.14 -6.74
CA ALA A 96 17.91 6.99 -6.44
C ALA A 96 17.51 8.22 -5.60
N GLY A 97 17.22 8.02 -4.32
CA GLY A 97 17.14 9.11 -3.34
C GLY A 97 18.55 9.64 -3.01
N LYS A 98 18.66 10.91 -2.60
CA LYS A 98 19.94 11.56 -2.20
C LYS A 98 20.65 10.92 -0.99
N HIS A 99 20.11 9.85 -0.42
CA HIS A 99 20.74 9.05 0.62
C HIS A 99 20.94 7.64 0.07
N ASP A 100 22.21 7.33 -0.20
CA ASP A 100 22.69 6.04 -0.67
C ASP A 100 22.18 4.89 0.19
N MET A 101 21.72 3.85 -0.51
CA MET A 101 21.23 2.54 -0.04
C MET A 101 19.73 2.34 -0.27
N VAL A 102 19.38 2.06 -1.53
CA VAL A 102 18.08 1.47 -1.89
C VAL A 102 18.01 0.07 -1.28
N SER A 103 17.10 -0.14 -0.32
CA SER A 103 16.93 -1.44 0.31
C SER A 103 16.60 -2.52 -0.73
N GLN A 104 17.03 -3.77 -0.52
CA GLN A 104 16.75 -4.87 -1.46
C GLN A 104 15.25 -5.02 -1.78
N ALA A 105 14.37 -4.81 -0.80
CA ALA A 105 12.92 -4.81 -0.99
C ALA A 105 12.43 -3.71 -1.95
N THR A 106 13.08 -2.54 -1.94
CA THR A 106 12.78 -1.45 -2.90
C THR A 106 13.37 -1.76 -4.29
N ARG A 107 14.42 -2.57 -4.38
CA ARG A 107 14.96 -3.09 -5.65
C ARG A 107 14.07 -4.17 -6.27
N GLY A 108 13.41 -5.01 -5.46
CA GLY A 108 12.52 -6.08 -5.94
C GLY A 108 11.28 -5.57 -6.68
N ALA A 109 10.80 -4.36 -6.34
CA ALA A 109 9.70 -3.71 -7.07
C ALA A 109 10.07 -3.27 -8.50
N VAL A 110 11.37 -3.19 -8.83
CA VAL A 110 11.84 -2.96 -10.19
C VAL A 110 11.64 -4.26 -10.96
N LEU A 111 10.50 -4.39 -11.63
CA LEU A 111 10.28 -5.44 -12.62
C LEU A 111 11.36 -5.29 -13.71
N ARG A 112 12.39 -6.17 -13.67
CA ARG A 112 13.44 -6.22 -14.69
C ARG A 112 12.79 -6.23 -16.08
N GLY A 113 13.10 -5.22 -16.90
CA GLY A 113 12.64 -5.13 -18.29
C GLY A 113 11.31 -4.41 -18.53
N LYS A 114 10.56 -3.96 -17.51
CA LYS A 114 9.36 -3.13 -17.70
C LYS A 114 9.67 -1.67 -17.37
N ARG A 115 9.92 -0.85 -18.39
CA ARG A 115 9.80 0.61 -18.29
C ARG A 115 8.30 0.89 -18.11
N ARG A 116 7.82 0.98 -16.87
CA ARG A 116 6.49 1.53 -16.65
C ARG A 116 6.54 2.95 -17.23
N SER A 117 5.58 3.35 -18.04
CA SER A 117 5.31 4.76 -18.35
C SER A 117 4.04 5.09 -17.59
N PRO A 118 3.82 6.35 -17.16
CA PRO A 118 2.53 6.70 -16.59
C PRO A 118 1.43 6.26 -17.56
N PRO A 119 0.42 5.51 -17.09
CA PRO A 119 -0.73 5.17 -17.91
C PRO A 119 -1.34 6.42 -18.54
N MET A 120 -2.00 6.26 -19.69
CA MET A 120 -2.71 7.37 -20.31
C MET A 120 -3.66 8.04 -19.30
N GLY A 121 -3.60 9.37 -19.22
CA GLY A 121 -4.41 10.17 -18.30
C GLY A 121 -3.75 10.49 -16.96
N LEU A 122 -2.57 9.95 -16.66
CA LEU A 122 -1.80 10.28 -15.46
C LEU A 122 -0.61 11.19 -15.81
N ASN A 123 -0.44 12.27 -15.04
CA ASN A 123 0.63 13.24 -15.26
C ASN A 123 2.01 12.63 -14.96
N ARG A 124 3.02 13.02 -15.74
CA ARG A 124 4.42 12.78 -15.37
C ARG A 124 4.78 13.68 -14.19
N LYS A 125 5.50 13.13 -13.23
CA LYS A 125 6.12 13.94 -12.17
C LYS A 125 7.31 14.67 -12.79
N THR A 126 7.25 16.00 -12.84
CA THR A 126 8.38 16.87 -13.16
C THR A 126 9.47 16.79 -12.10
#